data_AF-A0A832PP64-F1
#
_entry.id   AF-A0A832PP64-F1
#
_cell.length_a   1.000
_cell.length_b   1.000
_cell.length_c   1.000
_cell.angle_alpha   90.00
_cell.angle_beta   90.00
_cell.angle_gamma   90.00
#
_symmetry.space_group_name_H-M   'P 1'
#
loop_
_entity.id
_entity.type
_entity.pdbx_description
1 polymer ?
#
loop_
_entity_poly.entity_id
_entity_poly.type
_entity_poly.pdbx_seq_one_letter_code
_entity_poly.pdbx_strand_id
1 'polypeptide(L)'
;MSVPLPAPCEGCRCTAARALVETAPGSGPGAAILAHGQPGDPGALQPELEALAAQVQALLPGWRIHGATLACKRSLAALHGVGLVYPHFMADGWFVRSETPRRLALAGVEGVRLTAPLGLDPGLPALGAAVARETAVAAGIDPATATLVVVGHGSGK
;
A
#
# COMPACT_ATOMS: atom_id res chain seq x y z
N MET A 1 25.46 3.09 -6.74
CA MET A 1 25.94 1.77 -6.27
C MET A 1 24.71 0.91 -6.06
N SER A 2 24.54 -0.17 -6.81
CA SER A 2 23.35 -1.04 -6.69
C SER A 2 23.46 -1.89 -5.43
N VAL A 3 22.49 -1.77 -4.52
CA VAL A 3 22.37 -2.65 -3.35
C VAL A 3 21.91 -4.02 -3.86
N PRO A 4 22.60 -5.13 -3.55
CA PRO A 4 22.19 -6.46 -3.97
C PRO A 4 20.82 -6.80 -3.36
N LEU A 5 19.93 -7.39 -4.16
CA LEU A 5 18.60 -7.80 -3.71
C LEU A 5 18.73 -8.84 -2.59
N PRO A 6 17.88 -8.78 -1.54
CA PRO A 6 17.81 -9.85 -0.56
C PRO A 6 17.42 -11.17 -1.25
N ALA A 7 17.86 -12.29 -0.66
CA ALA A 7 17.46 -13.62 -1.10
C ALA A 7 15.91 -13.72 -1.25
N PRO A 8 15.40 -14.58 -2.15
CA PRO A 8 13.98 -14.82 -2.27
C PRO A 8 13.35 -15.08 -0.90
N CYS A 9 12.22 -14.44 -0.61
CA CYS A 9 11.52 -14.74 0.64
C CYS A 9 11.00 -16.18 0.55
N GLU A 10 11.10 -16.94 1.64
CA GLU A 10 10.61 -18.31 1.72
C GLU A 10 9.14 -18.37 1.29
N GLY A 11 8.81 -19.20 0.30
CA GLY A 11 7.46 -19.32 -0.25
C GLY A 11 6.97 -18.19 -1.17
N CYS A 12 7.78 -17.15 -1.46
CA CYS A 12 7.35 -16.05 -2.34
C CYS A 12 7.38 -16.43 -3.82
N ARG A 13 6.26 -16.20 -4.53
CA ARG A 13 6.22 -16.30 -6.01
C ARG A 13 6.25 -14.95 -6.72
N CYS A 14 6.46 -13.88 -5.97
CA CYS A 14 6.65 -12.55 -6.50
C CYS A 14 7.73 -12.54 -7.61
N THR A 15 7.60 -11.69 -8.62
CA THR A 15 8.60 -11.49 -9.70
C THR A 15 9.32 -10.14 -9.60
N ALA A 16 9.10 -9.39 -8.51
CA ALA A 16 9.63 -8.06 -8.20
C ALA A 16 11.16 -7.88 -8.44
N ALA A 17 11.92 -8.96 -8.62
CA ALA A 17 13.32 -8.94 -9.02
C ALA A 17 13.58 -8.46 -10.47
N ARG A 18 12.58 -8.33 -11.35
CA ARG A 18 12.83 -7.95 -12.74
C ARG A 18 12.78 -6.46 -13.04
N ALA A 19 12.22 -5.65 -12.15
CA ALA A 19 12.31 -4.19 -12.22
C ALA A 19 13.50 -3.71 -11.39
N LEU A 20 14.72 -4.17 -11.74
CA LEU A 20 15.90 -3.35 -11.46
C LEU A 20 15.68 -2.05 -12.23
N VAL A 21 15.18 -1.03 -11.51
CA VAL A 21 15.34 0.39 -11.78
C VAL A 21 15.73 0.67 -13.22
N GLU A 22 14.81 0.47 -14.17
CA GLU A 22 14.84 1.29 -15.35
C GLU A 22 14.22 2.60 -14.87
N THR A 23 15.10 3.51 -14.47
CA THR A 23 14.74 4.87 -14.08
C THR A 23 13.99 5.50 -15.26
N ALA A 24 12.67 5.37 -15.30
CA ALA A 24 11.86 6.38 -15.94
C ALA A 24 12.15 7.71 -15.21
N PRO A 25 12.40 8.81 -15.93
CA PRO A 25 13.11 9.99 -15.41
C PRO A 25 12.20 10.86 -14.53
N GLY A 26 11.85 10.36 -13.34
CA GLY A 26 11.33 11.17 -12.26
C GLY A 26 12.46 11.42 -11.26
N SER A 27 13.20 12.53 -11.39
CA SER A 27 14.22 12.93 -10.41
C SER A 27 13.62 13.46 -9.10
N GLY A 28 12.32 13.25 -8.87
CA GLY A 28 11.59 13.82 -7.75
C GLY A 28 11.54 12.91 -6.52
N PRO A 29 10.86 13.38 -5.47
CA PRO A 29 10.74 12.67 -4.20
C PRO A 29 10.08 11.29 -4.38
N GLY A 30 10.56 10.31 -3.62
CA GLY A 30 9.97 8.98 -3.58
C GLY A 30 8.88 8.87 -2.52
N ALA A 31 7.74 8.28 -2.90
CA ALA A 31 6.66 7.91 -2.00
C ALA A 31 6.25 6.45 -2.21
N ALA A 32 5.69 5.81 -1.18
CA ALA A 32 5.27 4.41 -1.27
C ALA A 32 3.90 4.16 -0.66
N ILE A 33 3.12 3.29 -1.30
CA ILE A 33 1.89 2.71 -0.74
C ILE A 33 2.29 1.39 -0.09
N LEU A 34 2.10 1.28 1.23
CA LEU A 34 2.55 0.14 2.02
C LEU A 34 1.37 -0.63 2.61
N ALA A 35 1.23 -1.91 2.25
CA ALA A 35 0.24 -2.80 2.84
C ALA A 35 0.87 -3.85 3.76
N HIS A 36 0.03 -4.54 4.52
CA HIS A 36 0.47 -5.54 5.50
C HIS A 36 0.92 -6.82 4.79
N GLY A 37 0.18 -7.22 3.75
CA GLY A 37 0.26 -8.55 3.16
C GLY A 37 -0.69 -9.53 3.84
N GLN A 38 -0.87 -10.69 3.20
CA GLN A 38 -1.80 -11.73 3.64
C GLN A 38 -1.02 -12.98 4.08
N PRO A 39 -1.58 -13.83 4.95
CA PRO A 39 -1.02 -15.14 5.24
C PRO A 39 -0.87 -15.98 3.97
N GLY A 40 0.14 -16.86 3.92
CA GLY A 40 0.42 -17.70 2.75
C GLY A 40 1.59 -17.17 1.93
N ASP A 41 1.41 -17.01 0.61
CA ASP A 41 2.44 -16.48 -0.29
C ASP A 41 2.73 -15.01 0.06
N PRO A 42 3.93 -14.69 0.61
CA PRO A 42 4.23 -13.34 1.07
C PRO A 42 4.23 -12.29 -0.07
N GLY A 43 4.32 -12.74 -1.32
CA GLY A 43 4.34 -11.91 -2.52
C GLY A 43 3.01 -11.79 -3.25
N ALA A 44 1.96 -12.49 -2.82
CA ALA A 44 0.69 -12.53 -3.55
C ALA A 44 0.10 -11.13 -3.80
N LEU A 45 0.21 -10.24 -2.80
CA LEU A 45 -0.32 -8.88 -2.87
C LEU A 45 0.59 -7.90 -3.64
N GLN A 46 1.83 -8.29 -3.94
CA GLN A 46 2.81 -7.36 -4.51
C GLN A 46 2.40 -6.80 -5.89
N PRO A 47 1.92 -7.61 -6.86
CA PRO A 47 1.50 -7.10 -8.16
C PRO A 47 0.33 -6.11 -8.09
N GLU A 48 -0.60 -6.31 -7.15
CA GLU A 48 -1.74 -5.40 -6.95
C GLU A 48 -1.28 -4.03 -6.42
N LEU A 49 -0.30 -4.02 -5.51
CA LEU A 49 0.27 -2.79 -4.99
C LEU A 49 1.10 -2.05 -6.03
N GLU A 50 1.83 -2.77 -6.88
CA GLU A 50 2.53 -2.18 -8.03
C GLU A 50 1.54 -1.58 -9.04
N ALA A 51 0.42 -2.26 -9.30
CA ALA A 51 -0.63 -1.74 -10.17
C ALA A 51 -1.30 -0.48 -9.59
N LEU A 52 -1.57 -0.46 -8.28
CA LEU A 52 -2.11 0.73 -7.60
C LEU A 52 -1.10 1.88 -7.64
N ALA A 53 0.18 1.61 -7.37
CA ALA A 53 1.24 2.61 -7.45
C ALA A 53 1.37 3.21 -8.87
N ALA A 54 1.23 2.40 -9.92
CA ALA A 54 1.23 2.88 -11.29
C ALA A 54 0.06 3.83 -11.60
N GLN A 55 -1.14 3.55 -11.08
CA GLN A 55 -2.29 4.45 -11.22
C GLN A 55 -2.05 5.78 -10.51
N VAL A 56 -1.49 5.74 -9.29
CA VAL A 56 -1.15 6.95 -8.54
C VAL A 56 -0.01 7.74 -9.20
N GLN A 57 0.98 7.05 -9.77
CA GLN A 57 2.08 7.67 -10.52
C GLN A 57 1.57 8.51 -11.70
N ALA A 58 0.54 8.05 -12.41
CA ALA A 58 -0.06 8.78 -13.52
C ALA A 58 -0.72 10.11 -13.08
N LEU A 59 -1.15 10.20 -11.81
CA LEU A 59 -1.77 11.39 -11.23
C LEU A 59 -0.74 12.36 -10.60
N LEU A 60 0.49 11.90 -10.37
CA LEU A 60 1.55 12.66 -9.69
C LEU A 60 2.81 12.74 -10.57
N PRO A 61 2.75 13.44 -11.73
CA PRO A 61 3.91 13.63 -12.59
C PRO A 61 4.96 14.46 -11.82
N GLY A 62 6.10 13.84 -11.52
CA GLY A 62 7.18 14.45 -10.72
C GLY A 62 7.44 13.75 -9.38
N TRP A 63 6.63 12.75 -9.01
CA TRP A 63 6.95 11.83 -7.91
C TRP A 63 7.44 10.49 -8.45
N ARG A 64 8.13 9.72 -7.62
CA ARG A 64 8.37 8.28 -7.83
C ARG A 64 7.49 7.50 -6.88
N ILE A 65 6.47 6.81 -7.40
CA ILE A 65 5.51 6.08 -6.58
C ILE A 65 5.81 4.58 -6.62
N HIS A 66 5.92 3.98 -5.43
CA HIS A 66 6.19 2.55 -5.23
C HIS A 66 5.04 1.85 -4.52
N GLY A 67 4.83 0.57 -4.80
CA GLY A 67 3.93 -0.30 -4.06
C GLY A 67 4.71 -1.39 -3.34
N ALA A 68 4.43 -1.64 -2.06
CA ALA A 68 5.15 -2.66 -1.30
C ALA A 68 4.30 -3.30 -0.20
N THR A 69 4.62 -4.54 0.15
CA THR A 69 3.97 -5.29 1.22
C THR A 69 4.96 -5.70 2.30
N LEU A 70 4.59 -5.48 3.57
CA LEU A 70 5.41 -5.87 4.73
C LEU A 70 5.67 -7.38 4.81
N ALA A 71 4.84 -8.20 4.15
CA ALA A 71 5.05 -9.65 4.06
C ALA A 71 6.25 -10.03 3.17
N CYS A 72 6.58 -9.21 2.17
CA CYS A 72 7.65 -9.51 1.21
C CYS A 72 8.87 -8.63 1.42
N LYS A 73 9.95 -9.19 2.00
CA LYS A 73 11.23 -8.48 2.20
C LYS A 73 11.77 -7.86 0.91
N ARG A 74 11.61 -8.55 -0.22
CA ARG A 74 12.10 -8.04 -1.51
C ARG A 74 11.30 -6.83 -2.01
N SER A 75 10.02 -6.73 -1.67
CA SER A 75 9.24 -5.52 -2.01
C SER A 75 9.72 -4.29 -1.23
N LEU A 76 10.19 -4.48 0.00
CA LEU A 76 10.70 -3.39 0.83
C LEU A 76 12.01 -2.81 0.31
N ALA A 77 12.81 -3.60 -0.43
CA ALA A 77 14.02 -3.11 -1.09
C ALA A 77 13.72 -2.02 -2.14
N ALA A 78 12.52 -2.02 -2.73
CA ALA A 78 12.10 -0.98 -3.67
C ALA A 78 11.84 0.37 -2.98
N LEU A 79 11.79 0.40 -1.64
CA LEU A 79 11.54 1.61 -0.86
C LEU A 79 12.83 2.34 -0.44
N HIS A 80 14.01 1.88 -0.84
CA HIS A 80 15.26 2.58 -0.56
C HIS A 80 15.24 3.98 -1.22
N GLY A 81 15.47 5.01 -0.41
CA GLY A 81 15.41 6.42 -0.85
C GLY A 81 14.00 6.98 -1.01
N VAL A 82 12.96 6.28 -0.54
CA VAL A 82 11.62 6.83 -0.33
C VAL A 82 11.62 7.71 0.93
N GLY A 83 10.99 8.88 0.87
CA GLY A 83 10.87 9.79 2.02
C GLY A 83 9.49 9.79 2.67
N LEU A 84 8.48 9.24 1.99
CA LEU A 84 7.09 9.24 2.45
C LEU A 84 6.45 7.88 2.22
N VAL A 85 5.75 7.37 3.24
CA VAL A 85 5.01 6.12 3.16
C VAL A 85 3.55 6.40 3.52
N TYR A 86 2.66 6.03 2.60
CA TYR A 86 1.22 6.00 2.78
C TYR A 86 0.77 4.60 3.23
N PRO A 87 0.37 4.43 4.50
CA PRO A 87 -0.03 3.13 5.00
C PRO A 87 -1.43 2.76 4.49
N HIS A 88 -1.52 1.68 3.72
CA HIS A 88 -2.78 1.13 3.22
C HIS A 88 -3.47 0.25 4.30
N PHE A 89 -3.75 0.88 5.45
CA PHE A 89 -4.38 0.25 6.63
C PHE A 89 -5.71 0.94 6.95
N MET A 90 -6.66 0.19 7.51
CA MET A 90 -8.00 0.71 7.83
C MET A 90 -8.10 1.40 9.19
N ALA A 91 -7.04 1.36 10.00
CA ALA A 91 -7.01 2.01 11.31
C ALA A 91 -5.58 2.46 11.64
N ASP A 92 -5.48 3.42 12.54
CA ASP A 92 -4.24 3.74 13.23
C ASP A 92 -4.06 2.82 14.46
N GLY A 93 -2.90 2.86 15.09
CA GLY A 93 -2.61 2.11 16.32
C GLY A 93 -1.16 1.66 16.40
N TRP A 94 -0.88 0.70 17.28
CA TRP A 94 0.48 0.19 17.50
C TRP A 94 1.14 -0.31 16.22
N PHE A 95 0.37 -0.93 15.31
CA PHE A 95 0.94 -1.44 14.07
C PHE A 95 1.49 -0.32 13.18
N VAL A 96 0.77 0.81 13.06
CA VAL A 96 1.21 1.96 12.25
C VAL A 96 2.33 2.71 12.97
N ARG A 97 2.19 2.94 14.27
CA ARG A 97 3.08 3.81 15.06
C ARG A 97 4.40 3.17 15.47
N SER A 98 4.44 1.84 15.59
CA SER A 98 5.58 1.11 16.14
C SER A 98 6.07 -0.01 15.23
N GLU A 99 5.18 -0.93 14.84
CA GLU A 99 5.60 -2.13 14.11
C GLU A 99 6.01 -1.83 12.67
N THR A 100 5.29 -0.93 11.99
CA THR A 100 5.60 -0.52 10.61
C THR A 100 6.97 0.16 10.54
N PRO A 101 7.29 1.19 11.36
CA PRO A 101 8.64 1.76 11.42
C PRO A 101 9.72 0.71 11.71
N ARG A 102 9.48 -0.20 12.67
CA ARG A 102 10.43 -1.25 13.03
C ARG A 102 10.73 -2.18 11.86
N ARG A 103 9.70 -2.62 11.12
CA ARG A 103 9.86 -3.50 9.96
C ARG A 103 10.57 -2.81 8.79
N LEU A 104 10.28 -1.53 8.55
CA LEU A 104 10.98 -0.73 7.54
C LEU A 104 12.46 -0.59 7.87
N ALA A 105 12.80 -0.26 9.12
CA ALA A 105 14.18 -0.18 9.59
C ALA A 105 14.93 -1.51 9.43
N LEU A 106 14.30 -2.65 9.76
CA LEU A 106 14.89 -3.97 9.55
C LEU A 106 15.14 -4.32 8.08
N ALA A 107 14.47 -3.65 7.14
CA ALA A 107 14.69 -3.77 5.70
C ALA A 107 15.68 -2.71 5.15
N GLY A 108 16.31 -1.92 6.02
CA GLY A 108 17.20 -0.82 5.64
C GLY A 108 16.48 0.38 5.02
N VAL A 109 15.16 0.49 5.25
CA VAL A 109 14.35 1.64 4.83
C VAL A 109 14.26 2.60 6.01
N GLU A 110 15.12 3.60 6.01
CA GLU A 110 15.25 4.58 7.10
C GLU A 110 14.81 5.99 6.67
N GLY A 111 14.57 6.87 7.64
CA GLY A 111 14.24 8.28 7.38
C GLY A 111 12.86 8.53 6.74
N VAL A 112 12.02 7.50 6.66
CA VAL A 112 10.66 7.60 6.11
C VAL A 112 9.70 8.30 7.06
N ARG A 113 8.86 9.18 6.50
CA ARG A 113 7.69 9.72 7.19
C ARG A 113 6.45 8.90 6.86
N LEU A 114 5.69 8.48 7.87
CA LEU A 114 4.37 7.86 7.66
C LEU A 114 3.29 8.95 7.61
N THR A 115 2.39 8.88 6.64
CA THR A 115 1.15 9.66 6.64
C THR A 115 0.13 9.04 7.59
N ALA A 116 -1.03 9.70 7.75
CA ALA A 116 -2.21 9.00 8.24
C ALA A 116 -2.54 7.80 7.32
N PRO A 117 -3.00 6.66 7.88
CA PRO A 117 -3.37 5.50 7.09
C PRO A 117 -4.67 5.74 6.32
N LEU A 118 -4.92 4.92 5.28
CA LEU A 118 -6.13 4.97 4.44
C LEU A 118 -7.43 5.09 5.23
N GLY A 119 -7.58 4.33 6.32
CA GLY A 119 -8.78 4.36 7.16
C GLY A 119 -9.08 5.69 7.84
N LEU A 120 -8.09 6.59 7.92
CA LEU A 120 -8.24 7.95 8.43
C LEU A 120 -8.24 9.01 7.32
N ASP A 121 -8.24 8.60 6.05
CA ASP A 121 -8.35 9.55 4.94
C ASP A 121 -9.71 10.24 4.96
N PRO A 122 -9.76 11.58 4.98
CA PRO A 122 -11.02 12.33 5.07
C PRO A 122 -11.94 12.11 3.86
N GLY A 123 -11.40 11.68 2.71
CA GLY A 123 -12.17 11.36 1.51
C GLY A 123 -12.81 9.96 1.54
N LEU A 124 -12.33 9.06 2.40
CA LEU A 124 -12.77 7.65 2.42
C LEU A 124 -14.27 7.48 2.67
N PRO A 125 -14.92 8.21 3.62
CA PRO A 125 -16.37 8.08 3.83
C PRO A 125 -17.19 8.46 2.59
N ALA A 126 -16.80 9.52 1.89
CA ALA A 126 -17.49 9.97 0.69
C ALA A 126 -17.31 8.97 -0.47
N LEU A 127 -16.11 8.43 -0.64
CA LEU A 127 -15.83 7.37 -1.60
C LEU A 127 -16.68 6.11 -1.31
N GLY A 128 -16.73 5.66 -0.06
CA GLY A 128 -17.53 4.51 0.35
C GLY A 128 -19.03 4.72 0.08
N ALA A 129 -19.55 5.92 0.35
CA ALA A 129 -20.93 6.27 0.07
C ALA A 129 -21.24 6.28 -1.44
N ALA A 130 -20.32 6.77 -2.28
CA ALA A 130 -20.47 6.75 -3.74
C ALA A 130 -20.54 5.31 -4.26
N VAL A 131 -19.57 4.46 -3.89
CA VAL A 131 -19.54 3.04 -4.29
C VAL A 131 -20.80 2.31 -3.83
N ALA A 132 -21.27 2.54 -2.61
CA ALA A 132 -22.49 1.92 -2.09
C ALA A 132 -23.73 2.31 -2.90
N ARG A 133 -23.87 3.60 -3.26
CA ARG A 133 -24.99 4.09 -4.07
C ARG A 133 -24.96 3.53 -5.49
N GLU A 134 -23.79 3.56 -6.14
CA GLU A 134 -23.60 3.01 -7.48
C GLU A 134 -23.93 1.52 -7.53
N THR A 135 -23.47 0.76 -6.55
CA THR A 135 -23.73 -0.68 -6.44
C THR A 135 -25.22 -0.98 -6.18
N ALA A 136 -25.87 -0.19 -5.32
CA ALA A 136 -27.31 -0.36 -5.05
C ALA A 136 -28.14 -0.11 -6.31
N VAL A 137 -27.86 0.97 -7.06
CA VAL A 137 -28.54 1.26 -8.34
C VAL A 137 -28.30 0.14 -9.35
N ALA A 138 -27.06 -0.34 -9.48
CA ALA A 138 -26.73 -1.44 -10.38
C ALA A 138 -27.46 -2.75 -10.00
N ALA A 139 -27.79 -2.93 -8.72
CA ALA A 139 -28.56 -4.06 -8.22
C ALA A 139 -30.09 -3.84 -8.23
N GLY A 140 -30.59 -2.70 -8.73
CA GLY A 140 -32.01 -2.36 -8.74
C GLY A 140 -32.60 -2.00 -7.36
N ILE A 141 -31.75 -1.66 -6.39
CA ILE A 141 -32.13 -1.25 -5.04
C ILE A 141 -32.14 0.29 -5.00
N ASP A 142 -33.25 0.89 -4.56
CA ASP A 142 -33.33 2.35 -4.35
C ASP A 142 -32.45 2.75 -3.14
N PRO A 143 -31.34 3.49 -3.35
CA PRO A 143 -30.45 3.88 -2.26
C PRO A 143 -31.12 4.81 -1.23
N ALA A 144 -32.23 5.47 -1.57
CA ALA A 144 -32.96 6.34 -0.65
C ALA A 144 -33.72 5.56 0.43
N THR A 145 -34.02 4.28 0.18
CA THR A 145 -34.78 3.41 1.07
C THR A 145 -33.95 2.25 1.63
N ALA A 146 -32.72 2.08 1.13
CA ALA A 146 -31.85 1.00 1.52
C ALA A 146 -31.13 1.26 2.86
N THR A 147 -30.94 0.20 3.63
CA THR A 147 -30.05 0.21 4.80
C THR A 147 -28.63 -0.14 4.36
N LEU A 148 -27.69 0.78 4.54
CA LEU A 148 -26.27 0.49 4.36
C LEU A 148 -25.70 -0.18 5.61
N VAL A 149 -25.14 -1.38 5.44
CA VAL A 149 -24.37 -2.07 6.49
C VAL A 149 -22.89 -1.97 6.16
N VAL A 150 -22.12 -1.33 7.04
CA VAL A 150 -20.65 -1.24 6.91
C VAL A 150 -20.01 -2.30 7.79
N VAL A 151 -19.27 -3.23 7.19
CA VAL A 151 -18.61 -4.32 7.90
C VAL A 151 -17.10 -4.06 7.92
N GLY A 152 -16.54 -3.93 9.13
CA GLY A 152 -15.10 -3.84 9.34
C GLY A 152 -14.55 -5.15 9.92
N HIS A 153 -13.26 -5.41 9.70
CA HIS A 153 -12.57 -6.54 10.33
C HIS A 153 -12.57 -6.45 11.87
N GLY A 154 -12.59 -5.21 12.39
CA GLY A 154 -12.37 -4.93 13.81
C GLY A 154 -10.90 -5.09 14.20
N SER A 155 -10.58 -4.74 15.44
CA SER A 155 -9.30 -5.05 16.06
C SER A 155 -9.54 -5.75 17.39
N GLY A 156 -8.73 -6.78 17.68
CA GLY A 156 -8.63 -7.32 19.04
C GLY A 156 -8.12 -6.24 20.00
N LYS A 157 -8.41 -6.41 21.30
CA LYS A 157 -7.78 -5.57 22.35
C LYS A 157 -6.29 -5.82 22.41
#